data_AF-A0A0N1I9E0-F1
#
_entry.id   AF-A0A0N1I9E0-F1
#
_cell.length_a   1.000
_cell.length_b   1.000
_cell.length_c   1.000
_cell.angle_alpha   90.00
_cell.angle_beta   90.00
_cell.angle_gamma   90.00
#
_symmetry.space_group_name_H-M   'P 1'
#
loop_
_entity.id
_entity.type
_entity.pdbx_description
1 polymer ?
#
loop_
_entity_poly.entity_id
_entity_poly.type
_entity_poly.pdbx_seq_one_letter_code
_entity_poly.pdbx_strand_id
1 'polypeptide(L)'
;MSNALHSLDLDKSLCSHYYHCVLSNIPFHTPLADIAPHVVPRLESDTVKKLTAIGCRVVPHQLHVYKEPLDTKFGYVSFFIHQVPNSTASAAETHLLILEWVDLDLTSQLQSVKCKVQLAQPPECHSSEPFLEVLRQECPLLDPGKNLDTKRLETFLLTHVRFGELRENAWINERGGAKRRSAASSSTMKDEEECLMQEEVEGEAEEVGCTMSSRHMTNERVWKPVARFSISSLSPKELVWLKRQLPSFPPLLITDNNIATAHCDAEKLKQFFAVNLAPLIELVDEE
;
A
#
# COMPACT_ATOMS: atom_id res chain seq x y z
N MET A 1 -8.17 28.59 -23.66
CA MET A 1 -8.94 27.73 -22.72
C MET A 1 -8.17 26.44 -22.54
N SER A 2 -7.33 26.37 -21.51
CA SER A 2 -6.58 25.17 -21.13
C SER A 2 -6.56 25.19 -19.60
N ASN A 3 -7.56 24.53 -19.00
CA ASN A 3 -7.52 24.25 -17.58
C ASN A 3 -6.61 23.03 -17.43
N ALA A 4 -5.31 23.29 -17.30
CA ALA A 4 -4.41 22.35 -16.67
C ALA A 4 -4.92 22.18 -15.23
N LEU A 5 -5.67 21.11 -14.99
CA LEU A 5 -6.04 20.69 -13.64
C LEU A 5 -4.74 20.41 -12.91
N HIS A 6 -4.32 21.38 -12.08
CA HIS A 6 -3.38 21.15 -11.02
C HIS A 6 -3.80 19.87 -10.29
N SER A 7 -2.87 18.92 -10.18
CA SER A 7 -3.03 17.76 -9.31
C SER A 7 -3.57 18.27 -7.98
N LEU A 8 -4.83 17.96 -7.67
CA LEU A 8 -5.38 18.21 -6.34
C LEU A 8 -4.42 17.52 -5.37
N ASP A 9 -3.77 18.30 -4.51
CA ASP A 9 -2.95 17.76 -3.45
C ASP A 9 -3.92 17.17 -2.42
N LEU A 10 -4.38 15.96 -2.73
CA LEU A 10 -5.35 15.23 -1.94
C LEU A 10 -4.61 14.67 -0.73
N ASP A 11 -5.03 15.09 0.47
CA ASP A 11 -4.56 14.45 1.69
C ASP A 11 -5.12 13.01 1.75
N LYS A 12 -4.27 12.07 1.32
CA LYS A 12 -4.55 10.64 1.24
C LYS A 12 -4.96 10.07 2.60
N SER A 13 -4.49 10.67 3.69
CA SER A 13 -4.78 10.23 5.06
C SER A 13 -6.23 10.52 5.49
N LEU A 14 -6.90 11.47 4.81
CA LEU A 14 -8.29 11.83 5.06
C LEU A 14 -9.28 10.98 4.24
N CYS A 15 -8.81 10.32 3.18
CA CYS A 15 -9.64 9.46 2.36
C CYS A 15 -10.01 8.16 3.10
N SER A 16 -11.31 7.90 3.23
CA SER A 16 -11.81 6.62 3.78
C SER A 16 -11.38 5.42 2.95
N HIS A 17 -11.31 5.62 1.64
CA HIS A 17 -10.99 4.59 0.67
C HIS A 17 -9.95 5.14 -0.30
N TYR A 18 -8.75 4.58 -0.22
CA TYR A 18 -7.63 4.98 -1.06
C TYR A 18 -6.88 3.72 -1.48
N TYR A 19 -6.90 3.41 -2.76
CA TYR A 19 -6.37 2.16 -3.29
C TYR A 19 -5.10 2.43 -4.07
N HIS A 20 -4.07 1.65 -3.80
CA HIS A 20 -2.83 1.65 -4.56
C HIS A 20 -2.74 0.35 -5.36
N CYS A 21 -2.56 0.47 -6.67
CA CYS A 21 -2.32 -0.66 -7.56
C CYS A 21 -0.96 -0.50 -8.21
N VAL A 22 -0.19 -1.57 -8.32
CA VAL A 22 1.04 -1.58 -9.11
C VAL A 22 0.78 -2.12 -10.50
N LEU A 23 1.54 -1.60 -11.45
CA LEU A 23 1.51 -1.95 -12.85
C LEU A 23 2.79 -2.69 -13.21
N SER A 24 2.68 -3.83 -13.88
CA SER A 24 3.82 -4.64 -14.30
C SER A 24 3.68 -5.10 -15.75
N ASN A 25 4.79 -5.60 -16.31
CA ASN A 25 4.87 -6.11 -17.68
C ASN A 25 4.52 -5.07 -18.76
N ILE A 26 4.65 -3.78 -18.47
CA ILE A 26 4.36 -2.72 -19.45
C ILE A 26 5.42 -2.79 -20.56
N PRO A 27 5.03 -2.94 -21.84
CA PRO A 27 6.00 -2.98 -22.93
C PRO A 27 6.85 -1.70 -22.99
N PHE A 28 8.14 -1.84 -23.27
CA PHE A 28 9.09 -0.73 -23.20
C PHE A 28 8.74 0.45 -24.14
N HIS A 29 8.08 0.17 -25.25
CA HIS A 29 7.66 1.17 -26.23
C HIS A 29 6.29 1.78 -25.95
N THR A 30 5.50 1.24 -25.01
CA THR A 30 4.19 1.79 -24.66
C THR A 30 4.37 3.14 -23.94
N PRO A 31 3.90 4.26 -24.50
CA PRO A 31 3.94 5.56 -23.85
C PRO A 31 2.88 5.65 -22.75
N LEU A 32 3.09 6.54 -21.77
CA LEU A 32 2.15 6.73 -20.67
C LEU A 32 0.76 7.19 -21.16
N ALA A 33 0.72 7.97 -22.24
CA ALA A 33 -0.50 8.44 -22.87
C ALA A 33 -1.41 7.31 -23.39
N ASP A 34 -0.84 6.15 -23.72
CA ASP A 34 -1.60 4.99 -24.18
C ASP A 34 -2.13 4.17 -23.00
N ILE A 35 -1.55 4.32 -21.79
CA ILE A 35 -2.00 3.62 -20.57
C ILE A 35 -3.07 4.44 -19.85
N ALA A 36 -2.93 5.78 -19.82
CA ALA A 36 -3.77 6.67 -19.03
C ALA A 36 -5.29 6.53 -19.31
N PRO A 37 -5.78 6.34 -20.55
CA PRO A 37 -7.21 6.12 -20.80
C PRO A 37 -7.74 4.82 -20.19
N HIS A 38 -6.89 3.81 -20.02
CA HIS A 38 -7.26 2.47 -19.56
C HIS A 38 -7.37 2.35 -18.04
N VAL A 39 -6.88 3.34 -17.29
CA VAL A 39 -7.07 3.40 -15.83
C VAL A 39 -8.32 4.18 -15.43
N VAL A 40 -9.03 4.78 -16.39
CA VAL A 40 -10.27 5.51 -16.13
C VAL A 40 -11.44 4.50 -16.06
N PRO A 41 -12.26 4.50 -15.00
CA PRO A 41 -13.41 3.60 -14.90
C PRO A 41 -14.41 3.81 -16.04
N ARG A 42 -14.79 2.73 -16.74
CA ARG A 42 -15.84 2.74 -17.77
C ARG A 42 -17.22 2.83 -17.14
N LEU A 43 -18.02 3.80 -17.56
CA LEU A 43 -19.36 4.02 -17.01
C LEU A 43 -20.32 2.87 -17.35
N GLU A 44 -20.01 2.10 -18.39
CA GLU A 44 -20.78 0.97 -18.86
C GLU A 44 -20.52 -0.32 -18.08
N SER A 45 -19.44 -0.37 -17.27
CA SER A 45 -19.15 -1.54 -16.42
C SER A 45 -20.26 -1.71 -15.38
N ASP A 46 -20.67 -2.96 -15.17
CA ASP A 46 -21.67 -3.30 -14.16
C ASP A 46 -21.21 -2.98 -12.75
N THR A 47 -19.92 -3.19 -12.44
CA THR A 47 -19.35 -2.82 -11.14
C THR A 47 -19.37 -1.31 -10.92
N VAL A 48 -19.03 -0.52 -11.95
CA VAL A 48 -19.08 0.94 -11.88
C VAL A 48 -20.52 1.44 -11.72
N LYS A 49 -21.50 0.81 -12.38
CA LYS A 49 -22.92 1.12 -12.17
C LYS A 49 -23.38 0.80 -10.75
N LYS A 50 -23.01 -0.35 -10.18
CA LYS A 50 -23.30 -0.71 -8.78
C LYS A 50 -22.72 0.32 -7.81
N LEU A 51 -21.46 0.70 -7.98
CA LEU A 51 -20.81 1.75 -7.19
C LEU A 51 -21.57 3.08 -7.30
N THR A 52 -21.96 3.46 -8.52
CA THR A 52 -22.72 4.70 -8.77
C THR A 52 -24.08 4.66 -8.09
N ALA A 53 -24.76 3.51 -8.10
CA ALA A 53 -26.08 3.33 -7.47
C ALA A 53 -26.03 3.50 -5.94
N ILE A 54 -24.93 3.11 -5.29
CA ILE A 54 -24.70 3.35 -3.86
C ILE A 54 -24.06 4.72 -3.58
N GLY A 55 -23.98 5.60 -4.59
CA GLY A 55 -23.44 6.96 -4.44
C GLY A 55 -21.92 7.03 -4.34
N CYS A 56 -21.21 6.02 -4.83
CA CYS A 56 -19.74 5.96 -4.86
C CYS A 56 -19.21 6.13 -6.29
N ARG A 57 -18.08 6.82 -6.43
CA ARG A 57 -17.37 6.97 -7.70
C ARG A 57 -15.88 6.71 -7.50
N VAL A 58 -15.32 5.85 -8.35
CA VAL A 58 -13.86 5.63 -8.42
C VAL A 58 -13.22 6.81 -9.17
N VAL A 59 -12.20 7.41 -8.59
CA VAL A 59 -11.49 8.54 -9.20
C VAL A 59 -9.99 8.20 -9.29
N PRO A 60 -9.42 8.12 -10.50
CA PRO A 60 -7.98 8.02 -10.69
C PRO A 60 -7.28 9.26 -10.11
N HIS A 61 -6.21 9.03 -9.34
CA HIS A 61 -5.47 10.10 -8.67
C HIS A 61 -4.08 10.30 -9.28
N GLN A 62 -3.22 9.28 -9.18
CA GLN A 62 -1.83 9.37 -9.58
C GLN A 62 -1.47 8.15 -10.40
N LEU A 63 -0.99 8.37 -11.62
CA LEU A 63 -0.43 7.34 -12.50
C LEU A 63 1.06 7.66 -12.72
N HIS A 64 1.92 6.70 -12.44
CA HIS A 64 3.36 6.85 -12.62
C HIS A 64 3.96 5.58 -13.23
N VAL A 65 4.93 5.73 -14.12
CA VAL A 65 5.62 4.61 -14.78
C VAL A 65 7.12 4.88 -14.79
N TYR A 66 7.88 3.91 -14.30
CA TYR A 66 9.34 3.92 -14.28
C TYR A 66 9.89 3.26 -15.54
N LYS A 67 10.87 3.92 -16.16
CA LYS A 67 11.61 3.39 -17.31
C LYS A 67 13.03 3.04 -16.87
N GLU A 68 13.19 1.81 -16.44
CA GLU A 68 14.46 1.24 -15.97
C GLU A 68 15.15 0.41 -17.06
N PRO A 69 16.44 0.07 -16.93
CA PRO A 69 17.14 -0.83 -17.84
C PRO A 69 16.74 -2.31 -17.62
N LEU A 70 15.43 -2.57 -17.64
CA LEU A 70 14.77 -3.85 -17.53
C LEU A 70 14.03 -4.18 -18.83
N ASP A 71 13.54 -5.42 -18.98
CA ASP A 71 12.84 -5.85 -20.20
C ASP A 71 11.45 -5.21 -20.35
N THR A 72 10.81 -4.88 -19.23
CA THR A 72 9.52 -4.20 -19.19
C THR A 72 9.56 -3.04 -18.21
N LYS A 73 8.65 -2.08 -18.39
CA LYS A 73 8.42 -1.01 -17.41
C LYS A 73 7.50 -1.53 -16.32
N PHE A 74 7.56 -0.86 -15.18
CA PHE A 74 6.63 -1.03 -14.07
C PHE A 74 6.20 0.34 -13.56
N GLY A 75 5.17 0.37 -12.75
CA GLY A 75 4.60 1.63 -12.29
C GLY A 75 3.52 1.41 -11.24
N TYR A 76 2.75 2.45 -10.99
CA TYR A 76 1.59 2.37 -10.13
C TYR A 76 0.49 3.29 -10.60
N VAL A 77 -0.73 2.97 -10.19
CA VAL A 77 -1.88 3.85 -10.25
C VAL A 77 -2.59 3.85 -8.90
N SER A 78 -2.95 5.03 -8.41
CA SER A 78 -3.73 5.18 -7.18
C SER A 78 -5.12 5.73 -7.47
N PHE A 79 -6.10 5.29 -6.68
CA PHE A 79 -7.49 5.69 -6.78
C PHE A 79 -8.00 6.15 -5.42
N PHE A 80 -8.84 7.16 -5.38
CA PHE A 80 -9.68 7.44 -4.21
C PHE A 80 -11.14 7.23 -4.57
N ILE A 81 -11.95 6.89 -3.58
CA ILE A 81 -13.39 6.76 -3.77
C ILE A 81 -14.06 8.02 -3.29
N HIS A 82 -14.71 8.71 -4.22
CA HIS A 82 -15.59 9.82 -3.89
C HIS A 82 -16.96 9.26 -3.51
N GLN A 83 -17.45 9.62 -2.33
CA GLN A 83 -18.80 9.28 -1.88
C GLN A 83 -19.65 10.55 -1.86
N VAL A 84 -20.84 10.49 -2.45
CA VAL A 84 -21.77 11.62 -2.43
C VAL A 84 -22.26 11.89 -0.99
N PRO A 85 -22.53 13.17 -0.64
CA PRO A 85 -23.16 13.49 0.63
C PRO A 85 -24.48 12.72 0.77
N ASN A 86 -24.69 12.07 1.92
CA ASN A 86 -25.86 11.21 2.23
C ASN A 86 -25.87 9.81 1.59
N SER A 87 -24.74 9.34 1.04
CA SER A 87 -24.61 7.91 0.71
C SER A 87 -24.85 7.03 1.95
N THR A 88 -25.65 5.98 1.81
CA THR A 88 -25.86 4.94 2.82
C THR A 88 -24.90 3.77 2.65
N ALA A 89 -23.95 3.85 1.71
CA ALA A 89 -23.03 2.77 1.39
C ALA A 89 -22.18 2.41 2.61
N SER A 90 -22.19 1.14 2.99
CA SER A 90 -21.25 0.68 4.01
C SER A 90 -19.83 0.66 3.43
N ALA A 91 -18.83 0.87 4.29
CA ALA A 91 -17.43 0.83 3.87
C ALA A 91 -17.03 -0.55 3.32
N ALA A 92 -17.61 -1.62 3.87
CA ALA A 92 -17.38 -3.00 3.45
C ALA A 92 -18.00 -3.30 2.07
N GLU A 93 -19.24 -2.87 1.84
CA GLU A 93 -19.91 -3.00 0.54
C GLU A 93 -19.14 -2.24 -0.55
N THR A 94 -18.76 -0.99 -0.27
CA THR A 94 -17.94 -0.19 -1.18
C THR A 94 -16.63 -0.93 -1.49
N HIS A 95 -15.96 -1.46 -0.47
CA HIS A 95 -14.69 -2.13 -0.63
C HIS A 95 -14.78 -3.39 -1.50
N LEU A 96 -15.77 -4.25 -1.28
CA LEU A 96 -15.98 -5.44 -2.10
C LEU A 96 -16.19 -5.10 -3.58
N LEU A 97 -16.96 -4.05 -3.87
CA LEU A 97 -17.16 -3.59 -5.25
C LEU A 97 -15.88 -3.02 -5.87
N ILE A 98 -14.99 -2.40 -5.07
CA ILE A 98 -13.69 -1.95 -5.59
C ILE A 98 -12.78 -3.14 -5.90
N LEU A 99 -12.75 -4.16 -5.05
CA LEU A 99 -11.97 -5.37 -5.33
C LEU A 99 -12.47 -6.04 -6.62
N GLU A 100 -13.80 -6.20 -6.76
CA GLU A 100 -14.43 -6.73 -7.98
C GLU A 100 -14.05 -5.88 -9.21
N TRP A 101 -14.08 -4.55 -9.09
CA TRP A 101 -13.71 -3.64 -10.17
C TRP A 101 -12.23 -3.75 -10.57
N VAL A 102 -11.31 -3.87 -9.60
CA VAL A 102 -9.88 -4.04 -9.88
C VAL A 102 -9.64 -5.37 -10.60
N ASP A 103 -10.20 -6.46 -10.10
CA ASP A 103 -9.95 -7.81 -10.60
C ASP A 103 -10.58 -8.05 -11.97
N LEU A 104 -11.76 -7.49 -12.23
CA LEU A 104 -12.47 -7.71 -13.50
C LEU A 104 -12.22 -6.57 -14.49
N ASP A 105 -12.62 -5.36 -14.13
CA ASP A 105 -12.70 -4.24 -15.07
C ASP A 105 -11.34 -3.61 -15.32
N LEU A 106 -10.61 -3.20 -14.27
CA LEU A 106 -9.31 -2.56 -14.42
C LEU A 106 -8.29 -3.50 -15.06
N THR A 107 -8.29 -4.77 -14.65
CA THR A 107 -7.45 -5.82 -15.24
C THR A 107 -7.74 -6.00 -16.72
N SER A 108 -9.01 -6.16 -17.11
CA SER A 108 -9.39 -6.30 -18.53
C SER A 108 -9.00 -5.07 -19.37
N GLN A 109 -9.20 -3.87 -18.82
CA GLN A 109 -8.84 -2.62 -19.48
C GLN A 109 -7.35 -2.50 -19.75
N LEU A 110 -6.51 -2.78 -18.75
CA LEU A 110 -5.06 -2.69 -18.87
C LEU A 110 -4.46 -3.83 -19.69
N GLN A 111 -5.09 -5.00 -19.70
CA GLN A 111 -4.65 -6.12 -20.53
C GLN A 111 -4.70 -5.78 -22.03
N SER A 112 -5.62 -4.91 -22.47
CA SER A 112 -5.69 -4.46 -23.87
C SER A 112 -4.45 -3.70 -24.34
N VAL A 113 -3.67 -3.12 -23.41
CA VAL A 113 -2.37 -2.48 -23.67
C VAL A 113 -1.20 -3.31 -23.15
N LYS A 114 -1.42 -4.62 -22.91
CA LYS A 114 -0.46 -5.60 -22.39
C LYS A 114 0.14 -5.21 -21.03
N CYS A 115 -0.59 -4.41 -20.24
CA CYS A 115 -0.21 -4.03 -18.89
C CYS A 115 -0.91 -4.94 -17.88
N LYS A 116 -0.18 -5.48 -16.92
CA LYS A 116 -0.76 -6.16 -15.77
C LYS A 116 -0.98 -5.16 -14.64
N VAL A 117 -1.99 -5.42 -13.81
CA VAL A 117 -2.28 -4.65 -12.61
C VAL A 117 -2.49 -5.61 -11.46
N GLN A 118 -2.08 -5.19 -10.26
CA GLN A 118 -2.46 -5.87 -9.04
C GLN A 118 -2.64 -4.86 -7.92
N LEU A 119 -3.51 -5.20 -6.98
CA LEU A 119 -3.66 -4.44 -5.76
C LEU A 119 -2.37 -4.53 -4.93
N ALA A 120 -1.89 -3.39 -4.46
CA ALA A 120 -0.59 -3.24 -3.80
C ALA A 120 -0.73 -3.06 -2.27
N GLN A 121 -1.73 -3.74 -1.71
CA GLN A 121 -2.10 -3.73 -0.30
C GLN A 121 -2.80 -5.05 0.05
N PRO A 122 -2.89 -5.42 1.35
CA PRO A 122 -3.68 -6.56 1.78
C PRO A 122 -5.15 -6.40 1.35
N PRO A 123 -5.80 -7.47 0.87
CA PRO A 123 -7.14 -7.41 0.30
C PRO A 123 -8.22 -7.04 1.32
N GLU A 124 -7.97 -7.17 2.62
CA GLU A 124 -8.89 -6.73 3.67
C GLU A 124 -8.82 -5.24 3.97
N CYS A 125 -7.84 -4.51 3.44
CA CYS A 125 -7.63 -3.09 3.74
C CYS A 125 -8.45 -2.18 2.81
N HIS A 126 -9.29 -1.33 3.40
CA HIS A 126 -10.06 -0.34 2.63
C HIS A 126 -9.21 0.85 2.17
N SER A 127 -7.99 0.97 2.70
CA SER A 127 -7.03 2.03 2.35
C SER A 127 -5.60 1.50 2.38
N SER A 128 -4.79 1.93 1.42
CA SER A 128 -3.40 1.47 1.25
C SER A 128 -2.44 2.20 2.16
N GLU A 129 -2.76 3.44 2.53
CA GLU A 129 -1.83 4.31 3.27
C GLU A 129 -1.38 3.70 4.61
N PRO A 130 -2.25 3.08 5.44
CA PRO A 130 -1.79 2.43 6.67
C PRO A 130 -0.75 1.33 6.40
N PHE A 131 -0.96 0.51 5.38
CA PHE A 131 -0.02 -0.55 5.01
C PHE A 131 1.27 0.03 4.43
N LEU A 132 1.17 0.92 3.46
CA LEU A 132 2.34 1.50 2.79
C LEU A 132 3.20 2.32 3.76
N GLU A 133 2.59 2.98 4.74
CA GLU A 133 3.33 3.69 5.77
C GLU A 133 4.14 2.74 6.65
N VAL A 134 3.52 1.66 7.13
CA VAL A 134 4.26 0.66 7.91
C VAL A 134 5.29 -0.06 7.06
N LEU A 135 5.00 -0.32 5.77
CA LEU A 135 5.97 -0.88 4.85
C LEU A 135 7.23 0.00 4.74
N ARG A 136 7.09 1.32 4.63
CA ARG A 136 8.23 2.24 4.59
C ARG A 136 8.99 2.32 5.91
N GLN A 137 8.29 2.19 7.04
CA GLN A 137 8.89 2.29 8.37
C GLN A 137 9.63 1.03 8.77
N GLU A 138 9.06 -0.14 8.47
CA GLU A 138 9.54 -1.44 8.98
C GLU A 138 10.44 -2.17 7.98
N CYS A 139 10.41 -1.84 6.69
CA CYS A 139 11.21 -2.51 5.65
C CYS A 139 12.57 -1.80 5.46
N PRO A 140 13.70 -2.38 5.87
CA PRO A 140 15.02 -1.73 5.74
C PRO A 140 15.42 -1.40 4.30
N LEU A 141 14.84 -2.09 3.29
CA LEU A 141 15.04 -1.74 1.87
C LEU A 141 14.48 -0.39 1.49
N LEU A 142 13.44 0.07 2.20
CA LEU A 142 12.76 1.32 1.90
C LEU A 142 13.24 2.46 2.81
N ASP A 143 14.31 2.25 3.56
CA ASP A 143 14.94 3.25 4.41
C ASP A 143 15.57 4.37 3.55
N PRO A 144 15.07 5.61 3.63
CA PRO A 144 15.58 6.74 2.86
C PRO A 144 16.99 7.16 3.28
N GLY A 145 17.46 6.77 4.47
CA GLY A 145 18.84 6.98 4.90
C GLY A 145 19.83 6.05 4.21
N LYS A 146 19.36 4.95 3.62
CA LYS A 146 20.18 3.93 2.95
C LYS A 146 20.04 3.95 1.43
N ASN A 147 18.86 4.30 0.91
CA ASN A 147 18.52 4.18 -0.50
C ASN A 147 17.95 5.49 -1.05
N LEU A 148 18.39 5.89 -2.26
CA LEU A 148 18.08 7.20 -2.84
C LEU A 148 16.66 7.34 -3.39
N ASP A 149 16.09 6.26 -3.95
CA ASP A 149 14.75 6.27 -4.56
C ASP A 149 13.91 5.12 -3.99
N THR A 150 13.44 5.33 -2.77
CA THR A 150 12.65 4.35 -2.03
C THR A 150 11.28 4.14 -2.66
N LYS A 151 10.71 5.15 -3.36
CA LYS A 151 9.39 5.00 -4.00
C LYS A 151 9.45 4.11 -5.24
N ARG A 152 10.49 4.22 -6.05
CA ARG A 152 10.73 3.30 -7.18
C ARG A 152 10.96 1.89 -6.69
N LEU A 153 11.78 1.72 -5.65
CA LEU A 153 12.06 0.40 -5.07
C LEU A 153 10.82 -0.21 -4.41
N GLU A 154 10.02 0.58 -3.69
CA GLU A 154 8.71 0.18 -3.15
C GLU A 154 7.81 -0.32 -4.27
N THR A 155 7.69 0.44 -5.35
CA THR A 155 6.86 0.06 -6.51
C THR A 155 7.33 -1.26 -7.12
N PHE A 156 8.65 -1.41 -7.33
CA PHE A 156 9.24 -2.63 -7.86
C PHE A 156 9.00 -3.84 -6.94
N LEU A 157 9.28 -3.71 -5.64
CA LEU A 157 9.03 -4.79 -4.68
C LEU A 157 7.55 -5.20 -4.71
N LEU A 158 6.66 -4.22 -4.71
CA LEU A 158 5.22 -4.46 -4.75
C LEU A 158 4.76 -5.14 -6.04
N THR A 159 5.50 -5.13 -7.15
CA THR A 159 5.15 -5.92 -8.36
C THR A 159 5.47 -7.40 -8.24
N HIS A 160 6.32 -7.79 -7.30
CA HIS A 160 6.76 -9.18 -7.08
C HIS A 160 6.14 -9.83 -5.84
N VAL A 161 5.50 -9.06 -4.97
CA VAL A 161 4.81 -9.62 -3.80
C VAL A 161 3.42 -10.15 -4.15
N ARG A 162 2.99 -11.16 -3.40
CA ARG A 162 1.63 -11.70 -3.40
C ARG A 162 1.03 -11.53 -2.00
N PHE A 163 -0.08 -10.81 -1.90
CA PHE A 163 -0.80 -10.70 -0.63
C PHE A 163 -1.56 -12.00 -0.35
N GLY A 164 -1.51 -12.45 0.90
CA GLY A 164 -2.25 -13.64 1.34
C GLY A 164 -3.74 -13.35 1.48
N GLU A 165 -4.54 -14.42 1.52
CA GLU A 165 -5.99 -14.33 1.80
C GLU A 165 -6.31 -14.25 3.30
N LEU A 166 -5.29 -14.42 4.15
CA LEU A 166 -5.46 -14.46 5.60
C LEU A 166 -5.73 -13.05 6.15
N ARG A 167 -6.96 -12.82 6.60
CA ARG A 167 -7.47 -11.53 7.11
C ARG A 167 -6.98 -11.18 8.52
N GLU A 168 -5.74 -11.48 8.85
CA GLU A 168 -5.23 -11.33 10.21
C GLU A 168 -5.02 -9.86 10.61
N ASN A 169 -5.08 -8.96 9.63
CA ASN A 169 -4.85 -7.53 9.78
C ASN A 169 -6.12 -6.68 9.55
N ALA A 170 -7.31 -7.30 9.51
CA ALA A 170 -8.59 -6.61 9.25
C ALA A 170 -8.92 -5.48 10.24
N TRP A 171 -8.37 -5.52 11.47
CA TRP A 171 -8.51 -4.49 12.49
C TRP A 171 -7.89 -3.13 12.09
N ILE A 172 -6.98 -3.09 11.11
CA ILE A 172 -6.35 -1.85 10.64
C ILE A 172 -7.35 -0.88 10.00
N ASN A 173 -8.45 -1.40 9.45
CA ASN A 173 -9.54 -0.58 8.93
C ASN A 173 -10.13 0.37 9.99
N GLU A 174 -10.07 0.00 11.28
CA GLU A 174 -10.59 0.80 12.38
C GLU A 174 -9.63 1.94 12.78
N ARG A 175 -8.31 1.74 12.58
CA ARG A 175 -7.24 2.69 12.95
C ARG A 175 -7.31 3.98 12.14
N GLY A 176 -7.63 3.87 10.85
CA GLY A 176 -7.85 5.03 9.98
C GLY A 176 -9.05 5.87 10.44
N GLY A 177 -10.13 5.23 10.90
CA GLY A 177 -11.35 5.93 11.36
C GLY A 177 -11.21 6.65 12.71
N ALA A 178 -10.37 6.13 13.62
CA ALA A 178 -10.15 6.73 14.94
C ALA A 178 -9.33 8.03 14.87
N LYS A 179 -8.21 8.05 14.11
CA LYS A 179 -7.40 9.25 13.90
C LYS A 179 -8.19 10.37 13.20
N ARG A 180 -9.13 10.00 12.32
CA ARG A 180 -10.05 10.92 11.62
C ARG A 180 -11.11 11.56 12.53
N ARG A 181 -11.66 10.81 13.48
CA ARG A 181 -12.57 11.38 14.51
C ARG A 181 -11.85 12.42 15.36
N SER A 182 -10.61 12.15 15.78
CA SER A 182 -9.81 13.11 16.55
C SER A 182 -9.45 14.38 15.78
N ALA A 183 -9.15 14.28 14.48
CA ALA A 183 -8.86 15.45 13.64
C ALA A 183 -10.11 16.28 13.31
N ALA A 184 -11.27 15.65 13.09
CA ALA A 184 -12.53 16.35 12.89
C ALA A 184 -13.02 17.04 14.17
N SER A 185 -12.83 16.41 15.33
CA SER A 185 -13.16 16.98 16.65
C SER A 185 -12.20 18.09 17.11
N SER A 186 -11.03 18.21 16.50
CA SER A 186 -10.02 19.25 16.81
C SER A 186 -10.29 20.60 16.12
N SER A 187 -11.38 20.74 15.35
CA SER A 187 -11.67 21.95 14.58
C SER A 187 -12.74 22.87 15.20
N THR A 188 -13.16 22.61 16.44
CA THR A 188 -14.16 23.44 17.12
C THR A 188 -13.58 24.13 18.36
N MET A 189 -13.41 25.44 18.22
CA MET A 189 -13.29 26.49 19.25
C MET A 189 -11.91 26.70 19.90
N LYS A 190 -11.35 27.87 19.54
CA LYS A 190 -10.37 28.63 20.32
C LYS A 190 -11.07 29.39 21.44
N ASP A 191 -10.27 29.62 22.49
CA ASP A 191 -10.25 30.74 23.46
C ASP A 191 -11.05 30.62 24.78
N GLU A 192 -10.40 31.21 25.81
CA GLU A 192 -10.73 31.44 27.23
C GLU A 192 -10.33 30.28 28.20
N GLU A 193 -9.15 30.26 28.84
CA GLU A 193 -8.53 31.14 29.88
C GLU A 193 -8.96 30.81 31.33
N GLU A 194 -7.96 30.75 32.23
CA GLU A 194 -7.99 30.64 33.71
C GLU A 194 -8.43 29.32 34.37
N CYS A 195 -7.97 28.91 35.57
CA CYS A 195 -6.78 29.10 36.42
C CYS A 195 -7.02 28.25 37.70
N LEU A 196 -5.94 27.87 38.42
CA LEU A 196 -5.88 27.42 39.84
C LEU A 196 -6.37 25.98 40.16
N MET A 197 -5.49 25.03 40.54
CA MET A 197 -4.73 24.84 41.80
C MET A 197 -5.50 24.12 42.92
N GLN A 198 -4.89 23.02 43.38
CA GLN A 198 -5.00 22.35 44.69
C GLN A 198 -6.32 21.59 44.95
N GLU A 199 -6.36 20.42 45.61
CA GLU A 199 -5.69 20.08 46.87
C GLU A 199 -5.71 18.55 47.11
N GLU A 200 -4.68 18.05 47.81
CA GLU A 200 -4.55 16.67 48.31
C GLU A 200 -5.47 16.43 49.51
N VAL A 201 -6.13 15.26 49.58
CA VAL A 201 -6.63 14.71 50.86
C VAL A 201 -6.45 13.19 50.85
N GLU A 202 -5.56 12.71 51.72
CA GLU A 202 -5.45 11.32 52.14
C GLU A 202 -6.59 10.94 53.08
N GLY A 203 -7.13 9.73 52.92
CA GLY A 203 -8.10 9.15 53.84
C GLY A 203 -8.27 7.65 53.57
N GLU A 204 -7.70 6.84 54.45
CA GLU A 204 -7.85 5.37 54.49
C GLU A 204 -9.26 4.97 54.94
N ALA A 205 -9.92 4.05 54.22
CA ALA A 205 -10.88 3.10 54.77
C ALA A 205 -11.19 1.98 53.76
N GLU A 206 -11.44 0.81 54.32
CA GLU A 206 -11.36 -0.52 53.72
C GLU A 206 -12.49 -0.91 52.74
N GLU A 207 -12.14 -1.93 51.96
CA GLU A 207 -12.96 -3.10 51.62
C GLU A 207 -13.79 -3.14 50.31
N VAL A 208 -13.54 -4.25 49.60
CA VAL A 208 -14.35 -4.92 48.59
C VAL A 208 -14.54 -4.18 47.25
N GLY A 209 -13.52 -4.28 46.42
CA GLY A 209 -13.65 -4.05 44.99
C GLY A 209 -12.74 -5.01 44.24
N CYS A 210 -13.33 -6.03 43.62
CA CYS A 210 -12.65 -6.96 42.73
C CYS A 210 -11.62 -6.21 41.90
N THR A 211 -10.34 -6.53 42.11
CA THR A 211 -9.28 -6.21 41.17
C THR A 211 -9.57 -7.06 39.93
N MET A 212 -10.51 -6.58 39.11
CA MET A 212 -10.55 -6.87 37.69
C MET A 212 -9.19 -6.37 37.23
N SER A 213 -8.25 -7.31 37.20
CA SER A 213 -7.00 -7.21 36.50
C SER A 213 -7.41 -6.76 35.10
N SER A 214 -7.41 -5.43 34.91
CA SER A 214 -7.33 -4.82 33.61
C SER A 214 -5.97 -5.26 33.11
N ARG A 215 -5.95 -6.50 32.62
CA ARG A 215 -5.12 -6.89 31.50
C ARG A 215 -5.54 -5.90 30.41
N HIS A 216 -4.98 -4.70 30.49
CA HIS A 216 -4.48 -4.01 29.32
C HIS A 216 -3.69 -5.08 28.59
N MET A 217 -4.39 -5.84 27.74
CA MET A 217 -3.78 -6.42 26.56
C MET A 217 -3.37 -5.19 25.75
N THR A 218 -2.21 -4.64 26.12
CA THR A 218 -1.23 -4.18 25.16
C THR A 218 -0.89 -5.40 24.31
N ASN A 219 -1.85 -5.87 23.50
CA ASN A 219 -1.50 -6.50 22.24
C ASN A 219 -0.73 -5.40 21.54
N GLU A 220 0.59 -5.46 21.62
CA GLU A 220 1.46 -4.69 20.74
C GLU A 220 0.88 -4.91 19.36
N ARG A 221 0.35 -3.83 18.78
CA ARG A 221 -0.37 -3.84 17.51
C ARG A 221 0.66 -3.95 16.38
N VAL A 222 1.42 -5.03 16.42
CA VAL A 222 2.46 -5.38 15.45
C VAL A 222 1.74 -5.92 14.23
N TRP A 223 2.10 -5.38 13.07
CA TRP A 223 1.62 -5.93 11.81
C TRP A 223 2.10 -7.36 11.68
N LYS A 224 1.18 -8.26 11.40
CA LYS A 224 1.54 -9.62 11.01
C LYS A 224 2.00 -9.65 9.55
N PRO A 225 2.75 -10.69 9.14
CA PRO A 225 3.05 -10.90 7.74
C PRO A 225 1.78 -10.90 6.88
N VAL A 226 1.79 -10.13 5.79
CA VAL A 226 0.62 -9.94 4.90
C VAL A 226 0.90 -10.35 3.46
N ALA A 227 2.17 -10.52 3.12
CA ALA A 227 2.60 -10.73 1.76
C ALA A 227 3.72 -11.76 1.71
N ARG A 228 3.85 -12.38 0.54
CA ARG A 228 4.89 -13.35 0.22
C ARG A 228 5.69 -12.86 -0.97
N PHE A 229 6.99 -13.09 -0.92
CA PHE A 229 7.93 -12.76 -1.99
C PHE A 229 8.72 -14.00 -2.35
N SER A 230 8.73 -14.33 -3.65
CA SER A 230 9.57 -15.41 -4.16
C SER A 230 10.81 -14.84 -4.86
N ILE A 231 11.98 -15.29 -4.43
CA ILE A 231 13.26 -14.91 -5.04
C ILE A 231 13.36 -15.48 -6.47
N SER A 232 12.77 -16.64 -6.75
CA SER A 232 12.74 -17.25 -8.09
C SER A 232 12.00 -16.39 -9.11
N SER A 233 11.12 -15.48 -8.66
CA SER A 233 10.39 -14.56 -9.53
C SER A 233 11.27 -13.47 -10.15
N LEU A 234 12.49 -13.28 -9.64
CA LEU A 234 13.43 -12.28 -10.14
C LEU A 234 14.25 -12.81 -11.32
N SER A 235 14.23 -12.06 -12.41
CA SER A 235 15.12 -12.30 -13.55
C SER A 235 16.57 -11.89 -13.23
N PRO A 236 17.56 -12.44 -13.95
CA PRO A 236 18.96 -12.01 -13.84
C PRO A 236 19.18 -10.50 -14.04
N LYS A 237 18.40 -9.87 -14.95
CA LYS A 237 18.47 -8.41 -15.17
C LYS A 237 17.95 -7.62 -13.97
N GLU A 238 16.89 -8.11 -13.32
CA GLU A 238 16.36 -7.50 -12.10
C GLU A 238 17.34 -7.63 -10.94
N LEU A 239 18.03 -8.78 -10.80
CA LEU A 239 19.11 -8.92 -9.82
C LEU A 239 20.22 -7.90 -10.02
N VAL A 240 20.70 -7.72 -11.27
CA VAL A 240 21.71 -6.72 -11.60
C VAL A 240 21.21 -5.30 -11.34
N TRP A 241 19.95 -5.03 -11.66
CA TRP A 241 19.34 -3.73 -11.37
C TRP A 241 19.25 -3.48 -9.85
N LEU A 242 18.77 -4.45 -9.07
CA LEU A 242 18.71 -4.35 -7.61
C LEU A 242 20.09 -4.11 -7.00
N LYS A 243 21.14 -4.80 -7.45
CA LYS A 243 22.52 -4.55 -6.98
C LYS A 243 22.98 -3.12 -7.23
N ARG A 244 22.52 -2.47 -8.31
CA ARG A 244 22.83 -1.06 -8.58
C ARG A 244 22.04 -0.11 -7.68
N GLN A 245 20.82 -0.47 -7.32
CA GLN A 245 19.97 0.34 -6.42
C GLN A 245 20.38 0.21 -4.95
N LEU A 246 20.92 -0.94 -4.56
CA LEU A 246 21.10 -1.36 -3.17
C LEU A 246 22.59 -1.61 -2.89
N PRO A 247 23.29 -0.70 -2.20
CA PRO A 247 24.71 -0.87 -1.89
C PRO A 247 24.99 -2.16 -1.10
N SER A 248 24.11 -2.49 -0.15
CA SER A 248 24.19 -3.68 0.72
C SER A 248 23.79 -4.99 0.02
N PHE A 249 23.36 -4.95 -1.24
CA PHE A 249 22.94 -6.16 -1.95
C PHE A 249 24.10 -7.16 -2.07
N PRO A 250 23.83 -8.47 -1.94
CA PRO A 250 24.85 -9.49 -2.02
C PRO A 250 25.71 -9.43 -3.30
N PRO A 251 26.96 -9.92 -3.26
CA PRO A 251 27.80 -9.99 -4.46
C PRO A 251 27.13 -10.81 -5.57
N LEU A 252 27.10 -10.25 -6.78
CA LEU A 252 26.64 -10.94 -7.98
C LEU A 252 27.81 -11.47 -8.79
N LEU A 253 27.66 -12.68 -9.31
CA LEU A 253 28.56 -13.29 -10.27
C LEU A 253 27.92 -13.18 -11.66
N ILE A 254 28.69 -12.66 -12.62
CA ILE A 254 28.30 -12.55 -14.03
C ILE A 254 29.38 -13.25 -14.83
N THR A 255 29.02 -14.34 -15.51
CA THR A 255 29.95 -15.13 -16.34
C THR A 255 30.01 -14.54 -17.74
N ASP A 256 31.19 -14.49 -18.34
CA ASP A 256 31.41 -14.05 -19.73
C ASP A 256 30.82 -12.66 -20.07
N ASN A 257 30.71 -11.77 -19.08
CA ASN A 257 30.02 -10.46 -19.19
C ASN A 257 28.57 -10.57 -19.69
N ASN A 258 27.93 -11.73 -19.58
CA ASN A 258 26.57 -11.95 -20.01
C ASN A 258 25.59 -11.76 -18.83
N ILE A 259 24.85 -10.65 -18.81
CA ILE A 259 23.87 -10.34 -17.76
C ILE A 259 22.81 -11.44 -17.58
N ALA A 260 22.49 -12.20 -18.63
CA ALA A 260 21.54 -13.31 -18.53
C ALA A 260 22.04 -14.45 -17.62
N THR A 261 23.34 -14.50 -17.31
CA THR A 261 23.95 -15.47 -16.40
C THR A 261 24.15 -14.92 -14.99
N ALA A 262 23.69 -13.70 -14.72
CA ALA A 262 23.85 -13.08 -13.40
C ALA A 262 23.14 -13.91 -12.33
N HIS A 263 23.91 -14.35 -11.34
CA HIS A 263 23.40 -15.12 -10.21
C HIS A 263 24.09 -14.68 -8.92
N CYS A 264 23.42 -14.96 -7.80
CA CYS A 264 23.94 -14.75 -6.46
C CYS A 264 24.03 -16.10 -5.76
N ASP A 265 24.89 -16.19 -4.75
CA ASP A 265 24.79 -17.24 -3.74
C ASP A 265 23.37 -17.26 -3.14
N ALA A 266 22.70 -18.42 -3.22
CA ALA A 266 21.29 -18.54 -2.88
C ALA A 266 21.02 -18.25 -1.40
N GLU A 267 21.88 -18.74 -0.51
CA GLU A 267 21.74 -18.55 0.94
C GLU A 267 21.93 -17.08 1.33
N LYS A 268 22.94 -16.40 0.78
CA LYS A 268 23.15 -14.97 1.01
C LYS A 268 22.00 -14.13 0.46
N LEU A 269 21.44 -14.51 -0.69
CA LEU A 269 20.31 -13.81 -1.28
C LEU A 269 19.04 -13.99 -0.44
N LYS A 270 18.79 -15.21 0.03
CA LYS A 270 17.68 -15.53 0.95
C LYS A 270 17.81 -14.79 2.27
N GLN A 271 18.98 -14.84 2.90
CA GLN A 271 19.24 -14.11 4.13
C GLN A 271 19.07 -12.60 3.94
N PHE A 272 19.58 -12.06 2.83
CA PHE A 272 19.44 -10.65 2.51
C PHE A 272 17.97 -10.26 2.48
N PHE A 273 17.14 -10.89 1.65
CA PHE A 273 15.74 -10.51 1.55
C PHE A 273 14.95 -10.82 2.83
N ALA A 274 15.25 -11.90 3.56
CA ALA A 274 14.56 -12.23 4.80
C ALA A 274 14.69 -11.12 5.85
N VAL A 275 15.91 -10.61 6.03
CA VAL A 275 16.19 -9.51 6.98
C VAL A 275 15.57 -8.20 6.50
N ASN A 276 15.52 -8.00 5.19
CA ASN A 276 15.20 -6.72 4.59
C ASN A 276 13.71 -6.54 4.23
N LEU A 277 12.91 -7.61 4.27
CA LEU A 277 11.47 -7.60 3.94
C LEU A 277 10.60 -7.94 5.16
N ALA A 278 11.17 -8.55 6.20
CA ALA A 278 10.50 -8.76 7.47
C ALA A 278 10.15 -7.42 8.16
N PRO A 279 9.11 -7.40 9.02
CA PRO A 279 8.21 -8.50 9.37
C PRO A 279 7.02 -8.68 8.41
N LEU A 280 6.84 -7.77 7.44
CA LEU A 280 5.60 -7.66 6.67
C LEU A 280 5.50 -8.63 5.50
N ILE A 281 6.64 -8.94 4.87
CA ILE A 281 6.73 -9.77 3.68
C ILE A 281 7.58 -11.00 4.01
N GLU A 282 6.96 -12.16 3.94
CA GLU A 282 7.62 -13.45 4.10
C GLU A 282 8.29 -13.90 2.81
N LEU A 283 9.43 -14.57 2.95
CA LEU A 283 10.02 -15.28 1.84
C LEU A 283 9.37 -16.65 1.67
N VAL A 284 9.08 -17.00 0.42
CA VAL A 284 8.69 -18.35 0.04
C VAL A 284 9.71 -18.91 -0.93
N ASP A 285 10.07 -20.18 -0.73
CA ASP A 285 10.73 -20.96 -1.76
C ASP A 285 9.62 -21.53 -2.65
N GLU A 286 9.67 -21.33 -3.97
CA GLU A 286 8.79 -22.07 -4.88
C GLU A 286 9.30 -23.52 -4.95
N GLU A 287 8.49 -24.47 -4.46
CA GLU A 287 8.63 -25.91 -4.73
C GLU A 287 8.14 -26.27 -6.14
#